data_AF-A0A943EFA5-F1
#
_entry.id   AF-A0A943EFA5-F1
#
_cell.length_a   1.000
_cell.length_b   1.000
_cell.length_c   1.000
_cell.angle_alpha   90.00
_cell.angle_beta   90.00
_cell.angle_gamma   90.00
#
_symmetry.space_group_name_H-M   'P 1'
#
loop_
_entity.id
_entity.type
_entity.pdbx_description
1 polymer ?
#
loop_
_entity_poly.entity_id
_entity_poly.type
_entity_poly.pdbx_seq_one_letter_code
_entity_poly.pdbx_strand_id
1 'polypeptide(L)' 'MTKEKYKKTMKDKEIALIFAKKNSFSIVVSKKDDAGHVYFEAYALDGPECSLVTAPKKIVVTEGKAAWMEK' A
#
# COMPACT_ATOMS: atom_id res chain seq x y z
N MET A 1 -17.43 10.16 -1.11
CA MET A 1 -16.94 8.90 -1.72
C MET A 1 -18.16 8.02 -1.99
N THR A 2 -18.37 7.50 -3.19
CA THR A 2 -19.52 6.62 -3.48
C THR A 2 -19.26 5.21 -2.92
N LYS A 3 -20.32 4.45 -2.60
CA LYS A 3 -20.23 3.10 -2.00
C LYS A 3 -19.37 2.13 -2.82
N GLU A 4 -19.38 2.26 -4.14
CA GLU A 4 -18.55 1.47 -5.06
C GLU A 4 -17.07 1.84 -5.00
N LYS A 5 -16.74 3.14 -4.97
CA LYS A 5 -15.35 3.61 -4.81
C LYS A 5 -14.75 3.12 -3.50
N TYR A 6 -15.55 3.09 -2.44
CA TYR A 6 -15.13 2.55 -1.14
C TYR A 6 -14.83 1.04 -1.21
N LYS A 7 -15.74 0.24 -1.79
CA LYS A 7 -15.52 -1.21 -1.97
C LYS A 7 -14.27 -1.51 -2.79
N LYS A 8 -14.04 -0.77 -3.88
CA LYS A 8 -12.83 -0.91 -4.69
C LYS A 8 -11.57 -0.59 -3.88
N THR A 9 -11.55 0.54 -3.19
CA THR A 9 -10.41 0.96 -2.36
C THR A 9 -10.05 -0.07 -1.28
N MET A 10 -11.06 -0.68 -0.64
CA MET A 10 -10.83 -1.72 0.37
C MET A 10 -10.24 -3.01 -0.22
N LYS A 11 -10.72 -3.44 -1.41
CA LYS A 11 -10.13 -4.57 -2.12
C LYS A 11 -8.68 -4.27 -2.53
N ASP A 12 -8.43 -3.10 -3.07
CA ASP A 12 -7.09 -2.69 -3.49
C ASP A 12 -6.14 -2.65 -2.28
N LYS A 13 -6.61 -2.18 -1.12
CA LYS A 13 -5.85 -2.19 0.14
C LYS A 13 -5.49 -3.61 0.61
N GLU A 14 -6.41 -4.56 0.51
CA GLU A 14 -6.16 -5.96 0.88
C GLU A 14 -5.09 -6.59 -0.03
N ILE A 15 -5.17 -6.34 -1.34
CA ILE A 15 -4.19 -6.81 -2.32
C ILE A 15 -2.81 -6.19 -2.04
N ALA A 16 -2.76 -4.88 -1.77
CA ALA A 16 -1.51 -4.19 -1.41
C ALA A 16 -0.91 -4.74 -0.12
N LEU A 17 -1.73 -5.06 0.89
CA LEU A 17 -1.28 -5.66 2.15
C LEU A 17 -0.70 -7.06 1.95
N ILE A 18 -1.36 -7.91 1.17
CA ILE A 18 -0.85 -9.26 0.85
C ILE A 18 0.49 -9.17 0.12
N PHE A 19 0.60 -8.26 -0.85
CA PHE A 19 1.83 -8.03 -1.59
C PHE A 19 2.97 -7.50 -0.70
N ALA A 20 2.68 -6.52 0.16
CA ALA A 20 3.63 -5.97 1.12
C ALA A 20 4.17 -7.06 2.08
N LYS A 21 3.28 -7.86 2.67
CA LYS A 21 3.66 -8.96 3.59
C LYS A 21 4.56 -10.00 2.94
N LYS A 22 4.32 -10.36 1.68
CA LYS A 22 5.20 -11.28 0.92
C LYS A 22 6.63 -10.75 0.73
N ASN A 23 6.82 -9.44 0.87
CA ASN A 23 8.10 -8.75 0.70
C ASN A 23 8.64 -8.20 2.03
N SER A 24 8.22 -8.74 3.17
CA SER A 24 8.64 -8.32 4.52
C SER A 24 8.25 -6.89 4.92
N PHE A 25 7.17 -6.35 4.35
CA PHE A 25 6.55 -5.10 4.80
C PHE A 25 5.31 -5.38 5.66
N SER A 26 5.16 -4.64 6.77
CA SER A 26 4.15 -4.94 7.79
C SER A 26 2.99 -3.96 7.81
N ILE A 27 3.23 -2.70 7.42
CA ILE A 27 2.22 -1.64 7.43
C ILE A 27 1.97 -1.18 6.00
N VAL A 28 0.69 -1.06 5.63
CA VAL A 28 0.26 -0.49 4.36
C VAL A 28 -0.76 0.62 4.59
N VAL A 29 -0.45 1.81 4.11
CA VAL A 29 -1.33 2.99 4.19
C VAL A 29 -1.74 3.44 2.78
N SER A 30 -2.99 3.84 2.61
CA SER A 30 -3.47 4.44 1.38
C SER A 30 -3.15 5.93 1.37
N LYS A 31 -2.50 6.40 0.30
CA LYS A 31 -2.20 7.80 0.03
C LYS A 31 -2.87 8.21 -1.28
N LYS A 32 -2.98 9.52 -1.49
CA LYS A 32 -3.49 10.12 -2.71
C LYS A 32 -2.42 11.06 -3.24
N ASP A 33 -2.12 11.02 -4.53
CA ASP A 33 -1.23 11.99 -5.16
C ASP A 33 -2.00 13.28 -5.50
N ASP A 34 -1.27 14.32 -5.95
CA ASP A 34 -1.84 15.61 -6.37
C ASP A 34 -2.80 15.46 -7.56
N ALA A 35 -2.61 14.44 -8.40
CA ALA A 35 -3.51 14.11 -9.51
C ALA A 35 -4.79 13.36 -9.05
N GLY A 36 -4.86 12.96 -7.79
CA GLY A 36 -5.99 12.26 -7.21
C GLY A 36 -5.96 10.74 -7.37
N HIS A 37 -4.88 10.14 -7.83
CA HIS A 37 -4.70 8.69 -7.86
C HIS A 37 -4.39 8.16 -6.47
N VAL A 38 -4.96 7.01 -6.14
CA VAL A 38 -4.68 6.31 -4.89
C VAL A 38 -3.49 5.39 -5.11
N TYR A 39 -2.48 5.52 -4.26
CA TYR A 39 -1.35 4.59 -4.16
C TYR A 39 -1.19 4.14 -2.72
N PHE A 40 -0.41 3.08 -2.49
CA PHE A 40 -0.17 2.56 -1.16
C PHE A 40 1.29 2.69 -0.78
N GLU A 41 1.57 3.06 0.46
CA GLU A 41 2.93 3.04 0.99
C GLU A 41 3.09 1.86 1.92
N ALA A 42 4.09 1.03 1.66
CA ALA A 42 4.47 -0.11 2.47
C ALA A 42 5.68 0.25 3.35
N TYR A 43 5.58 -0.04 4.64
CA TYR A 43 6.63 0.24 5.61
C TYR A 43 7.21 -1.03 6.25
N ALA A 44 8.55 -1.09 6.22
CA ALA A 44 9.43 -1.88 7.06
C ALA A 44 9.16 -1.61 8.55
N LEU A 45 8.97 -2.63 9.39
CA LEU A 45 9.18 -2.52 10.84
C LEU A 45 10.42 -3.33 11.22
N ASP A 46 11.29 -2.78 12.06
CA ASP A 46 12.47 -3.48 12.59
C ASP A 46 12.30 -3.67 14.08
N GLY A 47 12.62 -4.88 14.51
CA GLY A 47 12.74 -5.23 15.91
C GLY A 47 11.43 -5.19 16.73
N PRO A 48 11.55 -5.46 18.04
CA PRO A 48 10.43 -5.48 18.97
C PRO A 48 9.82 -4.08 19.21
N GLU A 49 10.55 -3.01 18.86
CA GLU A 49 10.12 -1.63 19.09
C GLU A 49 9.21 -1.07 17.99
N CYS A 50 8.88 -1.86 16.95
CA CYS A 50 8.07 -1.43 15.80
C CYS A 50 8.55 -0.09 15.20
N SER A 51 9.87 0.11 15.13
CA SER A 51 10.44 1.32 14.54
C SER A 51 10.39 1.24 13.02
N LEU A 52 10.02 2.36 12.37
CA LEU A 52 10.05 2.47 10.90
C LEU A 52 11.50 2.47 10.43
N VAL A 53 11.89 1.43 9.71
CA VAL A 53 13.31 1.15 9.36
C VAL A 53 13.72 1.77 8.05
N THR A 54 12.77 1.86 7.11
CA THR A 54 13.07 2.21 5.72
C THR A 54 12.16 3.34 5.27
N ALA A 55 12.63 4.07 4.27
CA ALA A 55 11.73 4.88 3.46
C ALA A 55 10.59 3.99 2.92
N PRO A 56 9.34 4.48 2.92
CA PRO A 56 8.23 3.71 2.39
C PRO A 56 8.44 3.36 0.93
N LYS A 57 8.07 2.14 0.55
CA LYS A 57 7.97 1.76 -0.85
C LYS A 57 6.55 1.96 -1.35
N LYS A 58 6.41 2.55 -2.53
CA LYS A 58 5.12 2.80 -3.16
C LYS A 58 4.64 1.55 -3.90
N ILE A 59 3.38 1.20 -3.70
CA ILE A 59 2.66 0.12 -4.37
C ILE A 59 1.51 0.74 -5.17
N VAL A 60 1.34 0.30 -6.41
CA VAL A 60 0.15 0.56 -7.20
C VAL A 60 -0.63 -0.74 -7.33
N VAL A 61 -1.96 -0.63 -7.23
CA VAL A 61 -2.86 -1.74 -7.53
C VAL A 61 -3.64 -1.40 -8.79
N THR A 62 -3.39 -2.16 -9.85
CA THR A 62 -4.05 -2.00 -11.15
C THR A 62 -4.74 -3.32 -11.50
N GLU A 63 -6.05 -3.27 -11.76
CA GLU A 63 -6.84 -4.45 -12.17
C GLU A 63 -6.67 -5.67 -11.23
N GLY A 64 -6.56 -5.41 -9.93
CA GLY A 64 -6.43 -6.46 -8.91
C GLY A 64 -5.01 -7.03 -8.76
N LYS A 65 -4.00 -6.43 -9.38
CA LYS A 65 -2.59 -6.81 -9.25
C LYS A 65 -1.81 -5.68 -8.58
N ALA A 66 -1.04 -6.03 -7.54
CA ALA A 66 -0.11 -5.11 -6.90
C ALA A 66 1.28 -5.20 -7.54
N ALA A 67 1.92 -4.05 -7.74
CA ALA A 67 3.30 -3.93 -8.17
C ALA A 67 4.00 -2.80 -7.43
N TRP A 68 5.33 -2.89 -7.31
CA TRP A 68 6.14 -1.77 -6.85
C TRP A 68 6.07 -0.66 -7.89
N MET A 69 5.83 0.57 -7.44
CA MET A 69 5.99 1.75 -8.26
C MET A 69 7.49 2.05 -8.31
N GLU A 70 8.13 1.76 -9.43
CA GLU A 70 9.50 2.20 -9.68
C GLU A 70 9.54 3.73 -9.77
N LYS A 71 10.66 4.33 -9.32
CA LYS A 71 10.85 5.77 -9.29
C LYS A 71 11.01 6.37 -10.69
#